data_AF-A0A2N0PHG4-F1
#
_entry.id   AF-A0A2N0PHG4-F1
#
_cell.length_a   1.000
_cell.length_b   1.000
_cell.length_c   1.000
_cell.angle_alpha   90.00
_cell.angle_beta   90.00
_cell.angle_gamma   90.00
#
_symmetry.space_group_name_H-M   'P 1'
#
loop_
_entity.id
_entity.type
_entity.pdbx_description
1 polymer ?
#
loop_
_entity_poly.entity_id
_entity_poly.type
_entity_poly.pdbx_seq_one_letter_code
_entity_poly.pdbx_strand_id
1 'polypeptide(L)'
;MLNLDWFQPYDGVIHSTGVIYAAICNLPRDMRFKRENMLVLGLLPGPNEVSLHQINHYLAPIVNELVLLWDGVTFDNTFEKICGHISALSSCYRCEKKANYENHKYNFAGMDNMSEWFINRNSAQFCENALGWRRCNSNAARNRFVKTTGVRWSELLRLPYFDPIQFLSIDPMHCLFLGIAKWIVKRIWVDENILKPETLKEIQKKMNQFQVPADIGRIPGKVECGEGFANFTADQWRIFFNIYATVSLWKHLPGVDKKILTRFVRICSILVGRIVQSNLMDEAHQKLVEIVKIIEQNYGRDMITLNLHLSLHLYECAKDFGPLYAFWCFSFERMNGMLGKMLTSKNILFLLKLILNSIPLFIF
;
A
#
# COMPACT_ATOMS: atom_id res chain seq x y z
N MET A 1 -8.10 10.66 5.72
CA MET A 1 -7.12 9.79 5.01
C MET A 1 -7.06 10.21 3.57
N LEU A 2 -5.87 10.54 3.06
CA LEU A 2 -5.66 10.91 1.66
C LEU A 2 -5.08 9.70 0.92
N ASN A 3 -5.55 9.44 -0.30
CA ASN A 3 -5.03 8.38 -1.16
C ASN A 3 -4.82 8.95 -2.56
N LEU A 4 -3.66 8.70 -3.16
CA LEU A 4 -3.37 8.98 -4.56
C LEU A 4 -3.13 7.62 -5.23
N ASP A 5 -3.86 7.37 -6.30
CA ASP A 5 -3.75 6.14 -7.07
C ASP A 5 -3.97 6.43 -8.56
N TRP A 6 -3.63 5.48 -9.40
CA TRP A 6 -3.78 5.58 -10.85
C TRP A 6 -4.72 4.50 -11.37
N PHE A 7 -5.51 4.86 -12.37
CA PHE A 7 -6.42 3.94 -13.01
C PHE A 7 -6.46 4.15 -14.51
N GLN A 8 -6.86 3.10 -15.25
CA GLN A 8 -7.02 3.16 -16.69
C GLN A 8 -8.48 3.47 -17.05
N PRO A 9 -8.77 4.66 -17.62
CA PRO A 9 -10.13 5.06 -17.94
C PRO A 9 -10.62 4.57 -19.31
N TYR A 10 -9.75 4.00 -20.16
CA TYR A 10 -10.08 3.60 -21.52
C TYR A 10 -9.70 2.14 -21.78
N ASP A 11 -10.60 1.40 -22.44
CA ASP A 11 -10.32 0.05 -22.90
C ASP A 11 -9.48 0.08 -24.19
N GLY A 12 -8.53 -0.85 -24.33
CA GLY A 12 -7.73 -1.01 -25.55
C GLY A 12 -6.64 0.04 -25.79
N VAL A 13 -6.48 1.03 -24.90
CA VAL A 13 -5.41 2.04 -24.97
C VAL A 13 -4.67 2.10 -23.64
N ILE A 14 -3.34 2.22 -23.69
CA ILE A 14 -2.52 2.47 -22.50
C ILE A 14 -2.71 3.94 -22.11
N HIS A 15 -3.46 4.16 -21.03
CA HIS A 15 -3.72 5.48 -20.49
C HIS A 15 -3.84 5.40 -18.97
N SER A 16 -2.98 6.10 -18.24
CA SER A 16 -2.99 6.19 -16.79
C SER A 16 -3.50 7.56 -16.37
N THR A 17 -4.56 7.60 -15.57
CA THR A 17 -5.10 8.82 -14.96
C THR A 17 -4.93 8.73 -13.46
N GLY A 18 -4.29 9.73 -12.87
CA GLY A 18 -4.18 9.82 -11.43
C GLY A 18 -5.48 10.35 -10.84
N VAL A 19 -5.84 9.85 -9.67
CA VAL A 19 -6.94 10.37 -8.88
C VAL A 19 -6.49 10.45 -7.46
N ILE A 20 -6.91 11.53 -6.82
CA ILE A 20 -6.71 11.67 -5.40
C ILE A 20 -8.08 11.61 -4.73
N TYR A 21 -8.14 10.84 -3.64
CA TYR A 21 -9.30 10.69 -2.78
C TYR A 21 -9.02 11.16 -1.35
N ALA A 22 -10.09 11.48 -0.63
CA ALA A 22 -10.09 11.54 0.83
C ALA A 22 -11.24 10.72 1.40
N ALA A 23 -10.94 10.05 2.51
CA ALA A 23 -11.93 9.46 3.39
C ALA A 23 -11.92 10.21 4.73
N ILE A 24 -13.10 10.59 5.23
CA ILE A 24 -13.25 11.32 6.49
C ILE A 24 -13.05 10.35 7.67
N CYS A 25 -11.92 10.50 8.36
CA CYS A 25 -11.52 9.56 9.42
C CYS A 25 -12.34 9.68 10.72
N ASN A 26 -13.28 10.61 10.80
CA ASN A 26 -14.15 10.80 11.96
C ASN A 26 -15.47 10.01 11.81
N LEU A 27 -15.83 9.64 10.57
CA LEU A 27 -17.01 8.82 10.34
C LEU A 27 -16.79 7.39 10.87
N PRO A 28 -17.85 6.75 11.42
CA PRO A 28 -17.87 5.32 11.69
C PRO A 28 -17.41 4.50 10.48
N ARG A 29 -16.68 3.42 10.74
CA ARG A 29 -15.95 2.67 9.70
C ARG A 29 -16.87 2.05 8.65
N ASP A 30 -18.06 1.61 9.05
CA ASP A 30 -19.10 1.09 8.16
C ASP A 30 -19.65 2.16 7.21
N MET A 31 -19.48 3.45 7.54
CA MET A 31 -19.90 4.59 6.73
C MET A 31 -18.76 5.22 5.94
N ARG A 32 -17.58 5.41 6.53
CA ARG A 32 -16.46 6.19 5.96
C ARG A 32 -16.09 5.84 4.52
N PHE A 33 -16.09 4.56 4.17
CA PHE A 33 -15.68 4.08 2.86
C PHE A 33 -16.86 3.79 1.92
N LYS A 34 -18.08 4.18 2.30
CA LYS A 34 -19.20 4.21 1.38
C LYS A 34 -18.93 5.26 0.31
N ARG A 35 -19.44 5.03 -0.90
CA ARG A 35 -19.18 5.88 -2.08
C ARG A 35 -19.55 7.33 -1.80
N GLU A 36 -20.69 7.53 -1.15
CA GLU A 36 -21.24 8.83 -0.76
C GLU A 36 -20.38 9.59 0.26
N ASN A 37 -19.54 8.90 1.02
CA ASN A 37 -18.69 9.49 2.07
C ASN A 37 -17.21 9.60 1.65
N MET A 38 -16.87 9.13 0.45
CA MET A 38 -15.55 9.28 -0.13
C MET A 38 -15.51 10.47 -1.06
N LEU A 39 -14.54 11.34 -0.84
CA LEU A 39 -14.38 12.56 -1.61
C LEU A 39 -13.36 12.34 -2.73
N VAL A 40 -13.71 12.74 -3.95
CA VAL A 40 -12.76 12.85 -5.08
C VAL A 40 -12.29 14.28 -5.14
N LEU A 41 -11.01 14.50 -4.90
CA LEU A 41 -10.55 15.89 -4.74
C LEU A 41 -9.42 16.31 -5.68
N GLY A 42 -8.98 15.42 -6.56
CA GLY A 42 -8.17 15.79 -7.71
C GLY A 42 -8.18 14.69 -8.78
N LEU A 43 -8.12 15.10 -10.04
CA LEU A 43 -7.80 14.23 -11.17
C LEU A 43 -6.52 14.74 -11.82
N LEU A 44 -5.58 13.84 -12.06
CA LEU A 44 -4.31 14.12 -12.69
C LEU A 44 -4.37 13.56 -14.11
N PRO A 45 -4.22 14.42 -15.13
CA PRO A 45 -4.40 14.03 -16.51
C PRO A 45 -3.37 12.97 -16.91
N GLY A 46 -3.81 12.03 -17.74
CA GLY A 46 -2.93 11.07 -18.41
C GLY A 46 -2.26 11.68 -19.65
N PRO A 47 -1.64 10.86 -20.51
CA PRO A 47 -1.75 9.40 -20.56
C PRO A 47 -0.76 8.65 -19.65
N ASN A 48 0.20 9.34 -19.04
CA ASN A 48 1.22 8.74 -18.18
C ASN A 48 1.08 9.25 -16.74
N GLU A 49 1.64 8.50 -15.80
CA GLU A 49 1.75 8.95 -14.42
C GLU A 49 2.53 10.27 -14.36
N VAL A 50 1.98 11.26 -13.66
CA VAL A 50 2.65 12.55 -13.48
C VAL A 50 3.96 12.38 -12.72
N SER A 51 4.94 13.23 -13.02
CA SER A 51 6.20 13.19 -12.28
C SER A 51 5.99 13.58 -10.81
N LEU A 52 6.86 13.08 -9.93
CA LEU A 52 6.79 13.34 -8.49
C LEU A 52 6.78 14.84 -8.13
N HIS A 53 7.49 15.68 -8.88
CA HIS A 53 7.47 17.12 -8.67
C HIS A 53 6.12 17.72 -9.10
N GLN A 54 5.52 17.22 -10.18
CA GLN A 54 4.24 17.73 -10.67
C GLN A 54 3.09 17.41 -9.72
N ILE A 55 3.15 16.30 -8.98
CA ILE A 55 2.17 15.96 -7.95
C ILE A 55 1.99 17.14 -6.98
N ASN A 56 3.07 17.80 -6.56
CA ASN A 56 2.99 18.97 -5.67
C ASN A 56 2.15 20.12 -6.23
N HIS A 57 2.10 20.31 -7.56
CA HIS A 57 1.22 21.35 -8.14
C HIS A 57 -0.26 21.00 -7.97
N TYR A 58 -0.61 19.72 -7.97
CA TYR A 58 -1.96 19.26 -7.65
C TYR A 58 -2.21 19.34 -6.15
N LEU A 59 -1.25 18.97 -5.29
CA LEU A 59 -1.37 19.04 -3.83
C LEU A 59 -1.47 20.48 -3.28
N ALA A 60 -0.89 21.46 -3.96
CA ALA A 60 -0.83 22.83 -3.45
C ALA A 60 -2.21 23.46 -3.17
N PRO A 61 -3.18 23.51 -4.13
CA PRO A 61 -4.51 24.08 -3.87
C PRO A 61 -5.23 23.35 -2.74
N ILE A 62 -5.03 22.04 -2.68
CA ILE A 62 -5.59 21.18 -1.66
C ILE A 62 -5.08 21.57 -0.28
N VAL A 63 -3.77 21.70 -0.15
CA VAL A 63 -3.17 21.97 1.15
C VAL A 63 -3.55 23.37 1.60
N ASN A 64 -3.73 24.33 0.68
CA ASN A 64 -4.29 25.64 1.01
C ASN A 64 -5.64 25.49 1.72
N GLU A 65 -6.56 24.72 1.15
CA GLU A 65 -7.88 24.50 1.74
C GLU A 65 -7.80 23.76 3.08
N LEU A 66 -6.97 22.71 3.23
CA LEU A 66 -6.82 22.01 4.51
C LEU A 66 -6.28 22.92 5.62
N VAL A 67 -5.35 23.82 5.28
CA VAL A 67 -4.83 24.80 6.24
C VAL A 67 -5.95 25.74 6.68
N LEU A 68 -6.77 26.25 5.75
CA LEU A 68 -7.93 27.08 6.07
C LEU A 68 -8.95 26.33 6.96
N LEU A 69 -9.24 25.06 6.64
CA LEU A 69 -10.15 24.23 7.43
C LEU A 69 -9.66 24.00 8.86
N TRP A 70 -8.34 23.95 9.08
CA TRP A 70 -7.74 23.69 10.37
C TRP A 70 -7.94 24.83 11.37
N ASP A 71 -7.93 26.07 10.90
CA ASP A 71 -8.16 27.26 11.72
C ASP A 71 -9.64 27.41 12.16
N GLY A 72 -10.51 26.51 11.68
CA GLY A 72 -11.94 26.49 11.95
C GLY A 72 -12.71 27.37 10.97
N VAL A 73 -13.78 26.83 10.42
CA VAL A 73 -14.67 27.54 9.50
C VAL A 73 -16.12 27.27 9.87
N THR A 74 -16.91 28.34 9.89
CA THR A 74 -18.36 28.28 10.06
C THR A 74 -18.97 28.28 8.65
N PHE A 75 -19.75 27.25 8.31
CA PHE A 75 -20.34 27.12 6.99
C PHE A 75 -21.83 27.49 7.01
N ASP A 76 -22.24 28.48 6.22
CA ASP A 76 -23.65 28.79 5.95
C ASP A 76 -24.20 28.04 4.71
N ASN A 77 -23.30 27.53 3.86
CA ASN A 77 -23.52 26.62 2.74
C ASN A 77 -22.18 25.98 2.33
N THR A 78 -22.17 24.72 1.92
CA THR A 78 -20.94 23.95 1.65
C THR A 78 -20.64 23.82 0.15
N PHE A 79 -19.46 24.28 -0.29
CA PHE A 79 -18.83 23.89 -1.57
C PHE A 79 -17.28 23.85 -1.48
N GLU A 80 -16.72 22.88 -2.22
CA GLU A 80 -15.35 22.69 -2.75
C GLU A 80 -14.23 21.97 -1.93
N LYS A 81 -13.21 21.48 -2.70
CA LYS A 81 -12.55 20.13 -2.69
C LYS A 81 -11.05 20.14 -2.32
N ILE A 82 -10.49 19.04 -1.77
CA ILE A 82 -9.13 18.92 -1.15
C ILE A 82 -8.36 17.52 -1.08
N CYS A 83 -7.17 17.25 -1.67
CA CYS A 83 -6.45 15.95 -1.90
C CYS A 83 -4.85 15.79 -1.90
N GLY A 84 -4.19 14.81 -1.20
CA GLY A 84 -3.03 13.97 -1.73
C GLY A 84 -1.82 13.43 -0.89
N HIS A 85 -0.71 12.88 -1.51
CA HIS A 85 0.41 11.99 -0.97
C HIS A 85 1.83 11.99 -1.72
N ILE A 86 2.88 11.28 -1.19
CA ILE A 86 4.38 11.22 -1.49
C ILE A 86 4.96 9.81 -1.92
N SER A 87 6.17 9.69 -2.54
CA SER A 87 6.91 8.40 -2.78
C SER A 87 8.45 8.45 -2.57
N ALA A 88 9.02 7.34 -2.07
CA ALA A 88 10.42 7.08 -1.65
C ALA A 88 11.08 5.95 -2.46
N LEU A 89 12.27 6.19 -3.04
CA LEU A 89 12.96 5.21 -3.91
C LEU A 89 14.39 4.85 -3.49
N SER A 90 14.84 5.24 -2.29
CA SER A 90 16.23 4.96 -1.86
C SER A 90 16.41 4.81 -0.35
N SER A 91 15.39 5.15 0.44
CA SER A 91 15.42 5.02 1.90
C SER A 91 14.02 4.85 2.46
N CYS A 92 13.91 4.16 3.59
CA CYS A 92 12.67 4.13 4.35
C CYS A 92 12.32 5.54 4.82
N TYR A 93 11.04 5.90 4.75
CA TYR A 93 10.56 7.17 5.30
C TYR A 93 10.49 7.11 6.83
N ARG A 94 10.26 5.92 7.40
CA ARG A 94 9.97 5.75 8.83
C ARG A 94 11.22 5.50 9.67
N CYS A 95 12.17 4.72 9.16
CA CYS A 95 13.42 4.42 9.85
C CYS A 95 14.68 4.80 9.06
N GLU A 96 15.83 4.65 9.68
CA GLU A 96 17.13 4.98 9.08
C GLU A 96 17.60 3.99 8.01
N LYS A 97 16.82 2.92 7.72
CA LYS A 97 17.16 1.96 6.67
C LYS A 97 17.28 2.63 5.30
N LYS A 98 18.43 2.46 4.66
CA LYS A 98 18.67 2.76 3.26
C LYS A 98 18.71 1.46 2.46
N ALA A 99 18.31 1.53 1.20
CA ALA A 99 18.45 0.39 0.30
C ALA A 99 19.94 0.14 0.03
N ASN A 100 20.37 -1.12 0.11
CA ASN A 100 21.68 -1.54 -0.38
C ASN A 100 21.64 -1.57 -1.91
N TYR A 101 22.79 -1.38 -2.56
CA TYR A 101 22.94 -1.59 -4.00
C TYR A 101 23.99 -2.68 -4.24
N GLU A 102 23.52 -3.89 -4.49
CA GLU A 102 24.32 -5.11 -4.65
C GLU A 102 23.86 -5.79 -5.95
N ASN A 103 24.76 -6.38 -6.73
CA ASN A 103 24.41 -7.10 -7.97
C ASN A 103 23.52 -6.32 -8.96
N HIS A 104 23.75 -5.01 -9.07
CA HIS A 104 22.95 -4.08 -9.88
C HIS A 104 21.47 -3.95 -9.48
N LYS A 105 21.10 -4.39 -8.27
CA LYS A 105 19.74 -4.35 -7.73
C LYS A 105 19.72 -3.66 -6.37
N TYR A 106 18.60 -3.00 -6.08
CA TYR A 106 18.35 -2.49 -4.74
C TYR A 106 17.71 -3.56 -3.87
N ASN A 107 18.23 -3.74 -2.66
CA ASN A 107 17.67 -4.64 -1.66
C ASN A 107 17.65 -3.98 -0.26
N PHE A 108 16.88 -4.55 0.67
CA PHE A 108 16.75 -4.06 2.05
C PHE A 108 17.31 -5.06 3.08
N ALA A 109 18.22 -5.93 2.65
CA ALA A 109 18.87 -6.96 3.48
C ALA A 109 19.78 -6.36 4.56
N GLY A 110 20.33 -7.20 5.44
CA GLY A 110 21.10 -6.79 6.62
C GLY A 110 20.23 -6.79 7.87
N MET A 111 19.52 -7.90 8.10
CA MET A 111 18.70 -8.06 9.31
C MET A 111 19.52 -8.33 10.58
N ASP A 112 20.80 -8.68 10.47
CA ASP A 112 21.66 -8.96 11.61
C ASP A 112 21.96 -7.71 12.45
N ASN A 113 22.09 -6.55 11.81
CA ASN A 113 22.27 -5.26 12.48
C ASN A 113 20.98 -4.42 12.54
N MET A 114 19.82 -5.09 12.59
CA MET A 114 18.51 -4.42 12.61
C MET A 114 18.39 -3.32 13.68
N SER A 115 18.98 -3.53 14.86
CA SER A 115 18.98 -2.54 15.94
C SER A 115 19.67 -1.22 15.59
N GLU A 116 20.58 -1.20 14.61
CA GLU A 116 21.30 0.01 14.21
C GLU A 116 20.49 0.91 13.26
N TRP A 117 19.56 0.33 12.50
CA TRP A 117 18.81 1.05 11.47
C TRP A 117 17.30 1.06 11.65
N PHE A 118 16.74 0.16 12.47
CA PHE A 118 15.32 0.14 12.83
C PHE A 118 15.02 1.17 13.93
N ILE A 119 15.51 2.38 13.70
CA ILE A 119 15.39 3.55 14.57
C ILE A 119 14.50 4.54 13.83
N ASN A 120 13.47 5.07 14.49
CA ASN A 120 12.59 6.05 13.89
C ASN A 120 13.36 7.30 13.47
N ARG A 121 13.07 7.79 12.27
CA ARG A 121 13.59 9.07 11.81
C ARG A 121 13.06 10.21 12.66
N ASN A 122 13.84 11.27 12.76
CA ASN A 122 13.41 12.51 13.40
C ASN A 122 12.54 13.35 12.43
N SER A 123 11.31 13.63 12.83
CA SER A 123 10.33 14.41 12.06
C SER A 123 10.79 15.84 11.76
N ALA A 124 11.37 16.54 12.75
CA ALA A 124 11.89 17.89 12.56
C ALA A 124 13.07 17.91 11.57
N GLN A 125 14.00 16.95 11.70
CA GLN A 125 15.12 16.81 10.76
C GLN A 125 14.64 16.48 9.34
N PHE A 126 13.58 15.67 9.20
CA PHE A 126 12.95 15.40 7.92
C PHE A 126 12.40 16.69 7.30
N CYS A 127 11.66 17.49 8.07
CA CYS A 127 11.11 18.77 7.61
C CYS A 127 12.21 19.75 7.20
N GLU A 128 13.29 19.86 7.97
CA GLU A 128 14.44 20.69 7.61
C GLU A 128 15.08 20.25 6.29
N ASN A 129 15.29 18.93 6.12
CA ASN A 129 15.82 18.36 4.88
C ASN A 129 14.87 18.62 3.69
N ALA A 130 13.56 18.52 3.88
CA ALA A 130 12.58 18.80 2.84
C ALA A 130 12.60 20.28 2.41
N LEU A 131 12.77 21.20 3.35
CA LEU A 131 12.98 22.62 3.05
C LEU A 131 14.31 22.86 2.32
N GLY A 132 15.38 22.16 2.72
CA GLY A 132 16.65 22.16 2.01
C GLY A 132 16.53 21.73 0.55
N TRP A 133 15.77 20.65 0.30
CA TRP A 133 15.45 20.20 -1.05
C TRP A 133 14.66 21.26 -1.83
N ARG A 134 13.66 21.89 -1.21
CA ARG A 134 12.83 22.94 -1.85
C ARG A 134 13.65 24.16 -2.27
N ARG A 135 14.65 24.54 -1.47
CA ARG A 135 15.57 25.66 -1.74
C ARG A 135 16.55 25.39 -2.89
N CYS A 136 16.71 24.14 -3.32
CA CYS A 136 17.59 23.82 -4.45
C CYS A 136 17.09 24.46 -5.76
N ASN A 137 17.98 25.18 -6.43
CA ASN A 137 17.69 25.97 -7.64
C ASN A 137 17.75 25.18 -8.96
N SER A 138 18.10 23.89 -8.93
CA SER A 138 18.21 23.05 -10.12
C SER A 138 17.83 21.59 -9.83
N ASN A 139 17.40 20.88 -10.87
CA ASN A 139 17.11 19.44 -10.77
C ASN A 139 18.35 18.63 -10.40
N ALA A 140 19.54 19.03 -10.88
CA ALA A 140 20.80 18.39 -10.50
C ALA A 140 21.11 18.55 -9.00
N ALA A 141 20.89 19.76 -8.44
CA ALA A 141 21.05 20.00 -7.01
C ALA A 141 20.05 19.18 -6.17
N ARG A 142 18.77 19.16 -6.58
CA ARG A 142 17.72 18.32 -5.96
C ARG A 142 18.08 16.85 -5.97
N ASN A 143 18.57 16.32 -7.09
CA ASN A 143 18.97 14.93 -7.21
C ASN A 143 20.15 14.59 -6.29
N ARG A 144 21.16 15.46 -6.19
CA ARG A 144 22.27 15.29 -5.24
C ARG A 144 21.76 15.33 -3.80
N PHE A 145 20.86 16.25 -3.48
CA PHE A 145 20.29 16.40 -2.14
C PHE A 145 19.52 15.14 -1.70
N VAL A 146 18.70 14.56 -2.59
CA VAL A 146 17.98 13.30 -2.34
C VAL A 146 18.95 12.14 -2.15
N LYS A 147 20.04 12.06 -2.93
CA LYS A 147 21.06 11.00 -2.75
C LYS A 147 21.67 11.02 -1.35
N THR A 148 21.88 12.21 -0.77
CA THR A 148 22.44 12.35 0.57
C THR A 148 21.41 12.11 1.67
N THR A 149 20.25 12.77 1.58
CA THR A 149 19.26 12.85 2.68
C THR A 149 18.11 11.83 2.55
N GLY A 150 17.81 11.38 1.34
CA GLY A 150 16.63 10.57 1.02
C GLY A 150 15.31 11.35 0.99
N VAL A 151 15.34 12.68 1.19
CA VAL A 151 14.14 13.49 1.41
C VAL A 151 13.83 14.39 0.21
N ARG A 152 12.53 14.54 -0.08
CA ARG A 152 11.96 15.48 -1.07
C ARG A 152 10.93 16.37 -0.40
N TRP A 153 10.69 17.54 -0.98
CA TRP A 153 9.57 18.39 -0.56
C TRP A 153 8.23 17.79 -0.95
N SER A 154 7.26 17.94 -0.06
CA SER A 154 5.85 17.74 -0.34
C SER A 154 5.04 18.91 0.18
N GLU A 155 4.03 19.33 -0.56
CA GLU A 155 3.08 20.34 -0.09
C GLU A 155 2.40 19.94 1.22
N LEU A 156 2.21 18.64 1.48
CA LEU A 156 1.62 18.17 2.76
C LEU A 156 2.40 18.63 3.99
N LEU A 157 3.70 18.92 3.85
CA LEU A 157 4.53 19.44 4.95
C LEU A 157 4.17 20.87 5.37
N ARG A 158 3.28 21.55 4.63
CA ARG A 158 2.73 22.85 5.04
C ARG A 158 1.59 22.71 6.05
N LEU A 159 1.02 21.51 6.21
CA LEU A 159 0.00 21.25 7.22
C LEU A 159 0.67 21.27 8.61
N PRO A 160 0.25 22.16 9.52
CA PRO A 160 0.94 22.34 10.81
C PRO A 160 0.86 21.11 11.72
N TYR A 161 -0.14 20.25 11.50
CA TYR A 161 -0.37 19.02 12.26
C TYR A 161 0.21 17.76 11.61
N PHE A 162 0.80 17.86 10.41
CA PHE A 162 1.21 16.67 9.65
C PHE A 162 2.61 16.21 10.05
N ASP A 163 2.68 14.99 10.61
CA ASP A 163 3.96 14.32 10.88
C ASP A 163 4.34 13.38 9.71
N PRO A 164 5.41 13.65 8.94
CA PRO A 164 5.79 12.83 7.78
C PRO A 164 6.31 11.43 8.13
N ILE A 165 6.62 11.16 9.40
CA ILE A 165 7.11 9.86 9.87
C ILE A 165 5.93 9.00 10.35
N GLN A 166 4.99 9.60 11.07
CA GLN A 166 3.85 8.91 11.65
C GLN A 166 2.65 8.84 10.70
N PHE A 167 2.36 9.90 9.93
CA PHE A 167 1.11 10.05 9.19
C PHE A 167 1.13 9.46 7.77
N LEU A 168 2.20 8.75 7.41
CA LEU A 168 2.28 7.94 6.21
C LEU A 168 2.00 6.47 6.58
N SER A 169 0.82 5.97 6.19
CA SER A 169 0.42 4.58 6.45
C SER A 169 0.93 3.64 5.35
N ILE A 170 1.43 2.47 5.76
CA ILE A 170 1.76 1.39 4.81
C ILE A 170 0.49 0.61 4.55
N ASP A 171 -0.02 0.68 3.33
CA ASP A 171 -1.23 -0.04 2.96
C ASP A 171 -1.02 -1.56 3.05
N PRO A 172 -1.77 -2.28 3.92
CA PRO A 172 -1.65 -3.72 4.07
C PRO A 172 -2.05 -4.48 2.80
N MET A 173 -2.97 -3.94 1.98
CA MET A 173 -3.41 -4.63 0.77
C MET A 173 -2.28 -4.73 -0.25
N HIS A 174 -1.62 -3.62 -0.57
CA HIS A 174 -0.47 -3.59 -1.45
C HIS A 174 0.79 -4.20 -0.82
N CYS A 175 1.07 -3.92 0.45
CA CYS A 175 2.28 -4.40 1.11
C CYS A 175 2.23 -5.91 1.40
N LEU A 176 1.17 -6.36 2.08
CA LEU A 176 1.09 -7.74 2.57
C LEU A 176 0.62 -8.71 1.48
N PHE A 177 -0.46 -8.40 0.75
CA PHE A 177 -1.06 -9.35 -0.20
C PHE A 177 -0.49 -9.24 -1.61
N LEU A 178 -0.54 -8.07 -2.24
CA LEU A 178 0.05 -7.91 -3.58
C LEU A 178 1.58 -7.87 -3.56
N GLY A 179 2.15 -7.44 -2.43
CA GLY A 179 3.58 -7.40 -2.18
C GLY A 179 4.08 -8.75 -1.72
N ILE A 180 4.01 -9.04 -0.41
CA ILE A 180 4.69 -10.19 0.18
C ILE A 180 4.06 -11.53 -0.22
N ALA A 181 2.73 -11.67 -0.13
CA ALA A 181 2.07 -12.95 -0.38
C ALA A 181 2.31 -13.43 -1.82
N LYS A 182 2.06 -12.54 -2.79
CA LYS A 182 2.37 -12.77 -4.20
C LYS A 182 3.86 -13.05 -4.40
N TRP A 183 4.74 -12.26 -3.78
CA TRP A 183 6.18 -12.38 -3.95
C TRP A 183 6.73 -13.69 -3.39
N ILE A 184 6.32 -14.15 -2.21
CA ILE A 184 6.72 -15.44 -1.65
C ILE A 184 6.33 -16.56 -2.63
N VAL A 185 5.08 -16.58 -3.08
CA VAL A 185 4.61 -17.65 -3.96
C VAL A 185 5.32 -17.62 -5.31
N LYS A 186 5.45 -16.44 -5.92
CA LYS A 186 6.04 -16.31 -7.25
C LYS A 186 7.55 -16.40 -7.25
N ARG A 187 8.21 -15.55 -6.49
CA ARG A 187 9.67 -15.39 -6.52
C ARG A 187 10.42 -16.45 -5.73
N ILE A 188 9.84 -16.95 -4.65
CA ILE A 188 10.45 -18.05 -3.90
C ILE A 188 9.92 -19.36 -4.46
N TRP A 189 8.62 -19.62 -4.35
CA TRP A 189 8.14 -20.98 -4.58
C TRP A 189 8.05 -21.38 -6.04
N VAL A 190 7.72 -20.48 -6.97
CA VAL A 190 7.65 -20.81 -8.40
C VAL A 190 8.99 -20.63 -9.10
N ASP A 191 9.60 -19.44 -9.02
CA ASP A 191 10.83 -19.11 -9.75
C ASP A 191 12.04 -19.97 -9.31
N GLU A 192 12.14 -20.33 -8.02
CA GLU A 192 13.18 -21.27 -7.52
C GLU A 192 12.80 -22.75 -7.73
N ASN A 193 11.79 -23.04 -8.54
CA ASN A 193 11.33 -24.40 -8.90
C ASN A 193 10.93 -25.30 -7.71
N ILE A 194 10.54 -24.73 -6.57
CA ILE A 194 9.99 -25.48 -5.43
C ILE A 194 8.61 -26.05 -5.81
N LEU A 195 7.76 -25.24 -6.46
CA LEU A 195 6.45 -25.61 -6.98
C LEU A 195 6.52 -25.71 -8.51
N LYS A 196 6.68 -26.95 -8.99
CA LYS A 196 6.72 -27.27 -10.42
C LYS A 196 5.33 -27.24 -11.06
N PRO A 197 5.21 -27.11 -12.40
CA PRO A 197 3.92 -27.09 -13.09
C PRO A 197 2.99 -28.26 -12.73
N GLU A 198 3.53 -29.47 -12.55
CA GLU A 198 2.77 -30.67 -12.17
C GLU A 198 2.22 -30.54 -10.75
N THR A 199 3.01 -29.94 -9.85
CA THR A 199 2.62 -29.66 -8.47
C THR A 199 1.51 -28.62 -8.42
N LEU A 200 1.53 -27.60 -9.29
CA LEU A 200 0.47 -26.60 -9.37
C LEU A 200 -0.91 -27.22 -9.72
N LYS A 201 -0.93 -28.26 -10.58
CA LYS A 201 -2.15 -29.01 -10.89
C LYS A 201 -2.68 -29.76 -9.68
N GLU A 202 -1.80 -30.38 -8.90
CA GLU A 202 -2.20 -31.03 -7.64
C GLU A 202 -2.75 -30.04 -6.61
N ILE A 203 -2.12 -28.86 -6.49
CA ILE A 203 -2.58 -27.78 -5.62
C ILE A 203 -3.97 -27.32 -6.06
N GLN A 204 -4.18 -27.07 -7.36
CA GLN A 204 -5.49 -26.67 -7.88
C GLN A 204 -6.55 -27.75 -7.62
N LYS A 205 -6.22 -29.03 -7.86
CA LYS A 205 -7.12 -30.15 -7.54
C LYS A 205 -7.45 -30.20 -6.05
N LYS A 206 -6.48 -29.96 -5.17
CA LYS A 206 -6.69 -29.94 -3.72
C LYS A 206 -7.57 -28.76 -3.30
N MET A 207 -7.36 -27.58 -3.88
CA MET A 207 -8.19 -26.39 -3.63
C MET A 207 -9.64 -26.59 -4.07
N ASN A 208 -9.87 -27.27 -5.20
CA ASN A 208 -11.22 -27.57 -5.70
C ASN A 208 -12.04 -28.49 -4.78
N GLN A 209 -11.41 -29.15 -3.80
CA GLN A 209 -12.10 -30.00 -2.82
C GLN A 209 -12.68 -29.21 -1.64
N PHE A 210 -12.31 -27.93 -1.49
CA PHE A 210 -12.76 -27.12 -0.37
C PHE A 210 -14.21 -26.70 -0.57
N GLN A 211 -15.01 -26.85 0.49
CA GLN A 211 -16.32 -26.22 0.60
C GLN A 211 -16.15 -24.98 1.44
N VAL A 212 -16.41 -23.80 0.86
CA VAL A 212 -16.28 -22.51 1.54
C VAL A 212 -17.60 -21.76 1.50
N PRO A 213 -17.93 -20.99 2.54
CA PRO A 213 -19.10 -20.12 2.55
C PRO A 213 -19.13 -19.14 1.38
N ALA A 214 -20.34 -18.84 0.88
CA ALA A 214 -20.52 -17.96 -0.28
C ALA A 214 -20.15 -16.49 0.00
N ASP A 215 -20.09 -16.08 1.27
CA ASP A 215 -19.76 -14.74 1.73
C ASP A 215 -18.25 -14.46 1.82
N ILE A 216 -17.40 -15.45 1.54
CA ILE A 216 -15.93 -15.34 1.68
C ILE A 216 -15.28 -14.46 0.61
N GLY A 217 -16.02 -14.13 -0.45
CA GLY A 217 -15.56 -13.30 -1.56
C GLY A 217 -15.17 -14.10 -2.80
N ARG A 218 -14.26 -13.55 -3.61
CA ARG A 218 -13.86 -14.16 -4.88
C ARG A 218 -12.89 -15.31 -4.61
N ILE A 219 -13.29 -16.53 -4.94
CA ILE A 219 -12.46 -17.71 -4.70
C ILE A 219 -11.16 -17.63 -5.53
N PRO A 220 -9.99 -17.86 -4.92
CA PRO A 220 -8.73 -18.01 -5.66
C PRO A 220 -8.81 -19.23 -6.57
N GLY A 221 -8.48 -19.06 -7.84
CA GLY A 221 -8.47 -20.14 -8.83
C GLY A 221 -7.57 -19.79 -10.00
N LYS A 222 -7.27 -20.75 -10.88
CA LYS A 222 -6.24 -20.64 -11.93
C LYS A 222 -4.82 -20.70 -11.38
N VAL A 223 -4.61 -21.53 -10.36
CA VAL A 223 -3.28 -21.80 -9.79
C VAL A 223 -2.37 -22.50 -10.78
N GLU A 224 -2.93 -23.35 -11.65
CA GLU A 224 -2.18 -24.11 -12.66
C GLU A 224 -2.05 -23.38 -14.02
N CYS A 225 -2.67 -22.21 -14.19
CA CYS A 225 -2.68 -21.51 -15.47
C CYS A 225 -1.48 -20.56 -15.61
N GLY A 226 -0.99 -20.40 -16.85
CA GLY A 226 0.14 -19.51 -17.16
C GLY A 226 1.39 -19.88 -16.37
N GLU A 227 2.03 -18.89 -15.76
CA GLU A 227 3.19 -19.08 -14.85
C GLU A 227 2.77 -19.49 -13.42
N GLY A 228 1.58 -20.04 -13.25
CA GLY A 228 0.98 -20.38 -11.95
C GLY A 228 0.34 -19.20 -11.22
N PHE A 229 -0.67 -19.42 -10.37
CA PHE A 229 -1.34 -18.36 -9.59
C PHE A 229 -1.67 -17.08 -10.39
N ALA A 230 -2.08 -17.24 -11.65
CA ALA A 230 -2.18 -16.15 -12.59
C ALA A 230 -3.33 -15.19 -12.23
N ASN A 231 -3.03 -13.89 -12.20
CA ASN A 231 -4.01 -12.81 -12.02
C ASN A 231 -4.80 -12.84 -10.71
N PHE A 232 -4.20 -13.35 -9.62
CA PHE A 232 -4.80 -13.22 -8.29
C PHE A 232 -4.88 -11.76 -7.88
N THR A 233 -6.07 -11.32 -7.48
CA THR A 233 -6.27 -10.01 -6.83
C THR A 233 -5.74 -10.03 -5.39
N ALA A 234 -5.60 -8.86 -4.77
CA ALA A 234 -5.20 -8.77 -3.36
C ALA A 234 -6.12 -9.57 -2.43
N ASP A 235 -7.43 -9.51 -2.70
CA ASP A 235 -8.46 -10.26 -1.96
C ASP A 235 -8.29 -11.78 -2.12
N GLN A 236 -7.99 -12.24 -3.35
CA GLN A 236 -7.71 -13.66 -3.60
C GLN A 236 -6.44 -14.13 -2.90
N TRP A 237 -5.38 -13.30 -2.82
CA TRP A 237 -4.19 -13.62 -2.02
C TRP A 237 -4.50 -13.71 -0.53
N ARG A 238 -5.31 -12.78 0.01
CA ARG A 238 -5.79 -12.84 1.40
C ARG A 238 -6.54 -14.14 1.67
N ILE A 239 -7.50 -14.48 0.82
CA ILE A 239 -8.32 -15.71 0.95
C ILE A 239 -7.42 -16.95 0.82
N PHE A 240 -6.52 -16.97 -0.16
CA PHE A 240 -5.60 -18.07 -0.38
C PHE A 240 -4.77 -18.38 0.87
N PHE A 241 -4.10 -17.39 1.45
CA PHE A 241 -3.27 -17.61 2.64
C PHE A 241 -4.06 -17.94 3.90
N ASN A 242 -5.25 -17.36 4.09
CA ASN A 242 -6.03 -17.63 5.29
C ASN A 242 -6.75 -19.00 5.28
N ILE A 243 -7.06 -19.56 4.11
CA ILE A 243 -7.94 -20.74 4.01
C ILE A 243 -7.26 -21.91 3.30
N TYR A 244 -6.60 -21.65 2.17
CA TYR A 244 -6.14 -22.70 1.26
C TYR A 244 -4.69 -23.09 1.50
N ALA A 245 -3.81 -22.10 1.69
CA ALA A 245 -2.36 -22.25 1.53
C ALA A 245 -1.76 -23.33 2.44
N THR A 246 -2.12 -23.37 3.73
CA THR A 246 -1.59 -24.40 4.64
C THR A 246 -1.85 -25.79 4.11
N VAL A 247 -3.10 -26.13 3.82
CA VAL A 247 -3.49 -27.48 3.43
C VAL A 247 -3.05 -27.82 2.01
N SER A 248 -3.19 -26.87 1.07
CA SER A 248 -2.91 -27.12 -0.33
C SER A 248 -1.41 -27.18 -0.64
N LEU A 249 -0.56 -26.45 0.11
CA LEU A 249 0.89 -26.41 -0.12
C LEU A 249 1.70 -27.34 0.79
N TRP A 250 1.16 -27.81 1.93
CA TRP A 250 1.96 -28.50 2.95
C TRP A 250 2.83 -29.64 2.43
N LYS A 251 2.27 -30.55 1.63
CA LYS A 251 3.00 -31.71 1.13
C LYS A 251 4.05 -31.37 0.05
N HIS A 252 4.02 -30.16 -0.48
CA HIS A 252 4.82 -29.71 -1.62
C HIS A 252 5.98 -28.80 -1.23
N LEU A 253 6.00 -28.28 0.00
CA LEU A 253 7.06 -27.39 0.46
C LEU A 253 8.10 -28.14 1.32
N PRO A 254 9.40 -27.87 1.13
CA PRO A 254 10.45 -28.39 2.01
C PRO A 254 10.43 -27.68 3.38
N GLY A 255 11.30 -28.11 4.30
CA GLY A 255 11.24 -27.68 5.71
C GLY A 255 11.38 -26.17 5.93
N VAL A 256 12.26 -25.50 5.16
CA VAL A 256 12.45 -24.04 5.21
C VAL A 256 11.20 -23.30 4.73
N ASP A 257 10.59 -23.75 3.64
CA ASP A 257 9.41 -23.13 3.07
C ASP A 257 8.14 -23.36 3.89
N LYS A 258 8.01 -24.52 4.54
CA LYS A 258 6.95 -24.76 5.54
C LYS A 258 7.03 -23.77 6.70
N LYS A 259 8.25 -23.43 7.12
CA LYS A 259 8.53 -22.42 8.14
C LYS A 259 8.14 -21.02 7.68
N ILE A 260 8.33 -20.67 6.42
CA ILE A 260 7.85 -19.40 5.83
C ILE A 260 6.31 -19.41 5.77
N LEU A 261 5.72 -20.47 5.22
CA LEU A 261 4.28 -20.62 5.06
C LEU A 261 3.55 -20.48 6.40
N THR A 262 3.91 -21.27 7.41
CA THR A 262 3.23 -21.29 8.71
C THR A 262 3.29 -19.93 9.42
N ARG A 263 4.45 -19.28 9.40
CA ARG A 263 4.59 -17.92 9.95
C ARG A 263 3.75 -16.92 9.19
N PHE A 264 3.79 -16.95 7.86
CA PHE A 264 3.09 -15.97 7.03
C PHE A 264 1.57 -16.13 7.12
N VAL A 265 1.06 -17.36 7.19
CA VAL A 265 -0.35 -17.65 7.47
C VAL A 265 -0.74 -17.10 8.85
N ARG A 266 0.10 -17.31 9.88
CA ARG A 266 -0.15 -16.77 11.21
C ARG A 266 -0.16 -15.23 11.23
N ILE A 267 0.78 -14.59 10.55
CA ILE A 267 0.80 -13.13 10.36
C ILE A 267 -0.49 -12.64 9.71
N CYS A 268 -0.89 -13.24 8.58
CA CYS A 268 -2.14 -12.91 7.90
C CYS A 268 -3.35 -13.03 8.84
N SER A 269 -3.42 -14.12 9.63
CA SER A 269 -4.54 -14.35 10.55
C SER A 269 -4.65 -13.29 11.66
N ILE A 270 -3.51 -12.79 12.14
CA ILE A 270 -3.45 -11.74 13.17
C ILE A 270 -3.77 -10.37 12.54
N LEU A 271 -3.07 -10.03 11.45
CA LEU A 271 -3.11 -8.71 10.84
C LEU A 271 -4.43 -8.39 10.15
N VAL A 272 -5.20 -9.40 9.72
CA VAL A 272 -6.57 -9.23 9.19
C VAL A 272 -7.61 -9.13 10.31
N GLY A 273 -7.20 -9.36 11.57
CA GLY A 273 -8.05 -9.31 12.74
C GLY A 273 -8.76 -7.97 12.91
N ARG A 274 -9.97 -8.01 13.49
CA ARG A 274 -10.75 -6.78 13.72
C ARG A 274 -10.30 -6.00 14.97
N ILE A 275 -9.59 -6.68 15.86
CA ILE A 275 -9.19 -6.18 17.17
C ILE A 275 -7.67 -6.21 17.20
N VAL A 276 -7.06 -5.07 17.52
CA VAL A 276 -5.62 -4.97 17.74
C VAL A 276 -5.34 -5.36 19.18
N GLN A 277 -4.71 -6.51 19.38
CA GLN A 277 -4.20 -6.92 20.69
C GLN A 277 -2.68 -6.82 20.67
N SER A 278 -2.09 -6.10 21.64
CA SER A 278 -0.65 -5.81 21.65
C SER A 278 0.21 -7.06 21.56
N ASN A 279 -0.10 -8.10 22.36
CA ASN A 279 0.62 -9.38 22.33
C ASN A 279 0.57 -10.09 20.97
N LEU A 280 -0.58 -10.06 20.28
CA LEU A 280 -0.70 -10.64 18.94
C LEU A 280 0.07 -9.80 17.91
N MET A 281 0.04 -8.48 18.03
CA MET A 281 0.79 -7.59 17.15
C MET A 281 2.31 -7.78 17.33
N ASP A 282 2.78 -7.95 18.56
CA ASP A 282 4.18 -8.29 18.86
C ASP A 282 4.55 -9.65 18.24
N GLU A 283 3.68 -10.65 18.36
CA GLU A 283 3.84 -11.95 17.70
C GLU A 283 3.95 -11.81 16.17
N ALA A 284 3.07 -11.03 15.55
CA ALA A 284 3.09 -10.80 14.11
C ALA A 284 4.38 -10.10 13.65
N HIS A 285 4.83 -9.08 14.40
CA HIS A 285 6.08 -8.38 14.12
C HIS A 285 7.29 -9.32 14.22
N GLN A 286 7.40 -10.11 15.31
CA GLN A 286 8.47 -11.09 15.49
C GLN A 286 8.51 -12.11 14.35
N LYS A 287 7.34 -12.63 13.95
CA LYS A 287 7.26 -13.58 12.83
C LYS A 287 7.65 -12.95 11.50
N LEU A 288 7.35 -11.67 11.27
CA LEU A 288 7.80 -10.95 10.08
C LEU A 288 9.32 -10.86 10.07
N VAL A 289 9.95 -10.44 11.17
CA VAL A 289 11.42 -10.42 11.31
C VAL A 289 12.02 -11.80 11.03
N GLU A 290 11.45 -12.87 11.60
CA GLU A 290 11.90 -14.24 11.36
C GLU A 290 11.78 -14.66 9.90
N ILE A 291 10.68 -14.32 9.22
CA ILE A 291 10.52 -14.59 7.78
C ILE A 291 11.61 -13.87 6.98
N VAL A 292 11.83 -12.58 7.23
CA VAL A 292 12.83 -11.80 6.48
C VAL A 292 14.23 -12.40 6.69
N LYS A 293 14.58 -12.79 7.93
CA LYS A 293 15.85 -13.48 8.23
C LYS A 293 15.98 -14.83 7.53
N ILE A 294 14.92 -15.65 7.55
CA ILE A 294 14.92 -16.95 6.85
C ILE A 294 15.12 -16.74 5.35
N ILE A 295 14.45 -15.75 4.77
CA ILE A 295 14.58 -15.46 3.33
C ILE A 295 15.99 -15.01 3.01
N GLU A 296 16.54 -14.05 3.78
CA GLU A 296 17.89 -13.52 3.56
C GLU A 296 18.95 -14.64 3.63
N GLN A 297 18.82 -15.54 4.61
CA GLN A 297 19.78 -16.62 4.83
C GLN A 297 19.70 -17.74 3.79
N ASN A 298 18.51 -18.05 3.26
CA ASN A 298 18.31 -19.23 2.40
C ASN A 298 18.20 -18.89 0.90
N TYR A 299 17.74 -17.69 0.54
CA TYR A 299 17.58 -17.25 -0.85
C TYR A 299 18.45 -16.03 -1.20
N GLY A 300 19.14 -15.48 -0.21
CA GLY A 300 20.09 -14.39 -0.41
C GLY A 300 19.50 -13.00 -0.19
N ARG A 301 20.42 -12.03 -0.13
CA ARG A 301 20.14 -10.63 0.23
C ARG A 301 19.29 -9.90 -0.81
N ASP A 302 19.47 -10.22 -2.08
CA ASP A 302 18.73 -9.59 -3.19
C ASP A 302 17.23 -9.91 -3.18
N MET A 303 16.82 -10.90 -2.38
CA MET A 303 15.43 -11.28 -2.19
C MET A 303 14.70 -10.40 -1.17
N ILE A 304 15.42 -9.57 -0.40
CA ILE A 304 14.79 -8.68 0.59
C ILE A 304 14.27 -7.42 -0.09
N THR A 305 13.01 -7.47 -0.48
CA THR A 305 12.31 -6.37 -1.16
C THR A 305 11.91 -5.23 -0.22
N LEU A 306 11.57 -4.08 -0.80
CA LEU A 306 10.98 -2.96 -0.06
C LEU A 306 9.71 -3.36 0.70
N ASN A 307 8.83 -4.19 0.12
CA ASN A 307 7.60 -4.62 0.79
C ASN A 307 7.90 -5.48 2.03
N LEU A 308 8.88 -6.37 1.96
CA LEU A 308 9.34 -7.13 3.14
C LEU A 308 9.84 -6.19 4.24
N HIS A 309 10.64 -5.18 3.89
CA HIS A 309 11.09 -4.17 4.84
C HIS A 309 9.94 -3.33 5.42
N LEU A 310 9.08 -2.76 4.57
CA LEU A 310 7.94 -1.95 4.99
C LEU A 310 6.98 -2.74 5.88
N SER A 311 6.84 -4.04 5.67
CA SER A 311 5.96 -4.85 6.53
C SER A 311 6.38 -4.86 8.00
N LEU A 312 7.66 -4.66 8.29
CA LEU A 312 8.17 -4.54 9.67
C LEU A 312 7.53 -3.37 10.41
N HIS A 313 7.08 -2.34 9.68
CA HIS A 313 6.43 -1.14 10.20
C HIS A 313 4.90 -1.23 10.31
N LEU A 314 4.30 -2.36 9.92
CA LEU A 314 2.83 -2.56 10.04
C LEU A 314 2.37 -2.57 11.50
N TYR A 315 3.26 -2.96 12.43
CA TYR A 315 3.01 -2.89 13.86
C TYR A 315 2.77 -1.44 14.31
N GLU A 316 3.68 -0.55 13.95
CA GLU A 316 3.59 0.86 14.31
C GLU A 316 2.40 1.52 13.59
N CYS A 317 2.12 1.19 12.33
CA CYS A 317 0.89 1.64 11.66
C CYS A 317 -0.38 1.18 12.39
N ALA A 318 -0.40 -0.05 12.94
CA ALA A 318 -1.55 -0.52 13.71
C ALA A 318 -1.74 0.25 15.03
N LYS A 319 -0.63 0.65 15.65
CA LYS A 319 -0.63 1.47 16.87
C LYS A 319 -1.14 2.88 16.59
N ASP A 320 -0.76 3.46 15.45
CA ASP A 320 -1.14 4.83 15.08
C ASP A 320 -2.59 4.92 14.56
N PHE A 321 -3.02 3.95 13.77
CA PHE A 321 -4.28 4.03 13.01
C PHE A 321 -5.33 2.97 13.39
N GLY A 322 -5.01 2.11 14.36
CA GLY A 322 -5.85 1.00 14.76
C GLY A 322 -5.73 -0.21 13.82
N PRO A 323 -6.75 -1.07 13.74
CA PRO A 323 -6.70 -2.29 12.93
C PRO A 323 -6.36 -2.02 11.47
N LEU A 324 -5.56 -2.89 10.85
CA LEU A 324 -5.08 -2.74 9.46
C LEU A 324 -6.20 -2.56 8.43
N TYR A 325 -7.33 -3.24 8.63
CA TYR A 325 -8.48 -3.09 7.75
C TYR A 325 -9.07 -1.67 7.77
N ALA A 326 -8.77 -0.85 8.77
CA ALA A 326 -9.28 0.52 8.88
C ALA A 326 -8.61 1.47 7.89
N PHE A 327 -7.44 1.10 7.34
CA PHE A 327 -6.66 1.91 6.42
C PHE A 327 -6.18 1.20 5.16
N TRP A 328 -6.67 -0.01 4.89
CA TRP A 328 -6.34 -0.71 3.66
C TRP A 328 -7.01 -0.10 2.41
N CYS A 329 -6.39 -0.27 1.24
CA CYS A 329 -6.79 0.48 0.04
C CYS A 329 -7.89 -0.16 -0.83
N PHE A 330 -8.50 -1.29 -0.42
CA PHE A 330 -9.56 -1.96 -1.19
C PHE A 330 -10.73 -1.04 -1.60
N SER A 331 -11.08 -0.07 -0.75
CA SER A 331 -12.16 0.89 -1.03
C SER A 331 -11.77 1.88 -2.13
N PHE A 332 -10.52 2.35 -2.14
CA PHE A 332 -10.00 3.26 -3.17
C PHE A 332 -9.89 2.54 -4.53
N GLU A 333 -9.41 1.29 -4.55
CA GLU A 333 -9.38 0.47 -5.78
C GLU A 333 -10.80 0.26 -6.35
N ARG A 334 -11.79 0.05 -5.49
CA ARG A 334 -13.19 -0.07 -5.92
C ARG A 334 -13.66 1.24 -6.57
N MET A 335 -13.32 2.38 -5.98
CA MET A 335 -13.63 3.69 -6.55
C MET A 335 -12.95 3.90 -7.91
N ASN A 336 -11.69 3.48 -8.06
CA ASN A 336 -10.99 3.48 -9.36
C ASN A 336 -11.73 2.67 -10.40
N GLY A 337 -12.16 1.45 -10.06
CA GLY A 337 -12.94 0.60 -10.96
C GLY A 337 -14.29 1.23 -11.36
N MET A 338 -14.88 2.05 -10.49
CA MET A 338 -16.11 2.79 -10.80
C MET A 338 -15.84 4.00 -11.70
N LEU A 339 -14.81 4.80 -11.39
CA LEU A 339 -14.41 5.95 -12.21
C LEU A 339 -13.99 5.52 -13.62
N GLY A 340 -13.25 4.42 -13.75
CA GLY A 340 -12.86 3.85 -15.03
C GLY A 340 -14.07 3.55 -15.92
N LYS A 341 -15.10 2.91 -15.36
CA LYS A 341 -16.36 2.62 -16.09
C LYS A 341 -17.16 3.87 -16.44
N MET A 342 -17.02 4.95 -15.67
CA MET A 342 -17.73 6.19 -15.94
C MET A 342 -17.08 6.98 -17.09
N LEU A 343 -15.75 7.00 -17.17
CA LEU A 343 -15.01 7.74 -18.20
C LEU A 343 -15.04 7.06 -19.58
N THR A 344 -15.28 5.75 -19.65
CA THR A 344 -15.57 5.06 -20.92
C THR A 344 -16.95 5.39 -21.49
N SER A 345 -17.90 5.85 -20.65
CA SER A 345 -19.19 6.35 -21.10
C SER A 345 -19.07 7.82 -21.54
N LYS A 346 -19.77 8.25 -22.60
CA LYS A 346 -19.71 9.62 -23.20
C LYS A 346 -20.14 10.79 -22.26
N ASN A 347 -20.10 10.62 -20.94
CA ASN A 347 -20.63 11.56 -19.95
C ASN A 347 -19.54 12.14 -19.03
N ILE A 348 -18.50 12.73 -19.63
CA ILE A 348 -17.52 13.58 -18.91
C ILE A 348 -18.24 14.72 -18.13
N LEU A 349 -19.35 15.24 -18.67
CA LEU A 349 -20.18 16.26 -18.01
C LEU A 349 -20.87 15.74 -16.72
N PHE A 350 -21.16 14.45 -16.63
CA PHE A 350 -21.82 13.86 -15.46
C PHE A 350 -20.84 13.68 -14.28
N LEU A 351 -19.55 13.50 -14.57
CA LEU A 351 -18.49 13.48 -13.55
C LEU A 351 -18.25 14.85 -12.94
N LEU A 352 -18.20 15.93 -13.74
CA LEU A 352 -18.18 17.29 -13.21
C LEU A 352 -19.41 17.54 -12.31
N LYS A 353 -20.61 17.08 -12.72
CA LYS A 353 -21.82 17.13 -11.89
C LYS A 353 -21.75 16.27 -10.63
N LEU A 354 -21.18 15.06 -10.66
CA LEU A 354 -21.03 14.22 -9.47
C LEU A 354 -20.03 14.83 -8.48
N ILE A 355 -18.88 15.32 -8.95
CA ILE A 355 -17.90 15.97 -8.07
C ILE A 355 -18.46 17.33 -7.55
N LEU A 356 -19.44 17.94 -8.23
CA LEU A 356 -20.17 19.13 -7.74
C LEU A 356 -21.37 18.79 -6.84
N ASN A 357 -22.01 17.62 -6.98
CA ASN A 357 -23.25 17.25 -6.28
C ASN A 357 -23.06 16.23 -5.14
N SER A 358 -21.84 15.76 -4.85
CA SER A 358 -21.59 14.75 -3.80
C SER A 358 -21.40 15.32 -2.38
N ILE A 359 -21.66 16.61 -2.15
CA ILE A 359 -21.42 17.28 -0.86
C ILE A 359 -22.68 17.62 -0.04
N PRO A 360 -23.95 17.45 -0.46
CA PRO A 360 -25.05 17.65 0.48
C PRO A 360 -25.24 16.36 1.25
N LEU A 361 -24.54 16.19 2.39
CA LEU A 361 -25.03 15.55 3.62
C LEU A 361 -23.85 15.14 4.52
N PHE A 362 -23.91 15.62 5.78
CA PHE A 362 -23.16 15.19 6.96
C PHE A 362 -21.81 15.86 7.27
N ILE A 363 -21.91 17.08 7.81
CA ILE A 363 -21.15 17.45 9.01
C ILE A 363 -22.19 17.81 10.08
N PHE A 364 -22.44 16.87 10.99
CA PHE A 364 -22.94 17.08 12.34
C PHE A 364 -22.27 16.04 13.24
#